data_AF-A0A653IYP8-F1
#
_entry.id   AF-A0A653IYP8-F1
#
_cell.length_a   1.000
_cell.length_b   1.000
_cell.length_c   1.000
_cell.angle_alpha   90.00
_cell.angle_beta   90.00
_cell.angle_gamma   90.00
#
_symmetry.space_group_name_H-M   'P 1'
#
loop_
_entity.id
_entity.type
_entity.pdbx_description
1 polymer ?
#
loop_
_entity_poly.entity_id
_entity_poly.type
_entity_poly.pdbx_seq_one_letter_code
_entity_poly.pdbx_strand_id
1 'polypeptide(L)'
;MANPAIAPALVVGSTAVQLLDLNACKPPKCYLNGEQDVVEWILDPLAAGEREQFRQLGARAGGHGKTKHKSLDCSIMDVADDIAYGVHDLEDAIALGLIAKDVFAAAVAERCPSFLDAVKAKYPGESRNDVFPRMVDGLFGGEGERKRYSSRLLHHFITAVSFEEHRAFAERLTR
;
A
#
# COMPACT_ATOMS: atom_id res chain seq x y z
N MET A 1 -18.85 5.86 -9.46
CA MET A 1 -17.57 5.10 -9.53
C MET A 1 -17.60 3.99 -10.56
N ALA A 2 -18.66 3.17 -10.61
CA ALA A 2 -18.83 2.19 -11.68
C ALA A 2 -18.77 2.86 -13.07
N ASN A 3 -18.10 2.21 -14.01
CA ASN A 3 -17.99 2.67 -15.39
C ASN A 3 -19.01 1.87 -16.20
N PRO A 4 -20.05 2.51 -16.78
CA PRO A 4 -21.12 1.80 -17.48
C PRO A 4 -20.63 1.09 -18.75
N ALA A 5 -19.46 1.45 -19.28
CA ALA A 5 -18.86 0.79 -20.43
C ALA A 5 -18.13 -0.53 -20.08
N ILE A 6 -18.01 -0.86 -18.79
CA ILE A 6 -17.37 -2.11 -18.32
C ILE A 6 -18.46 -3.00 -17.75
N ALA A 7 -18.64 -4.17 -18.36
CA ALA A 7 -19.56 -5.20 -17.90
C ALA A 7 -18.78 -6.49 -17.64
N PRO A 8 -19.10 -7.24 -16.57
CA PRO A 8 -18.54 -8.56 -16.33
C PRO A 8 -18.71 -9.47 -17.55
N ALA A 9 -17.65 -10.17 -17.92
CA ALA A 9 -17.60 -10.99 -19.13
C ALA A 9 -16.86 -12.31 -18.90
N LEU A 10 -17.11 -13.26 -19.81
CA LEU A 10 -16.32 -14.49 -19.91
C LEU A 10 -15.21 -14.30 -20.95
N VAL A 11 -14.10 -15.03 -20.77
CA VAL A 11 -13.03 -15.10 -21.76
C VAL A 11 -13.58 -15.69 -23.07
N VAL A 12 -13.39 -14.98 -24.18
CA VAL A 12 -13.83 -15.43 -25.50
C VAL A 12 -12.85 -16.47 -26.05
N GLY A 13 -13.32 -17.72 -26.22
CA GLY A 13 -12.54 -18.82 -26.80
C GLY A 13 -12.98 -20.19 -26.27
N SER A 14 -12.57 -21.27 -26.95
CA SER A 14 -12.80 -22.64 -26.49
C SER A 14 -11.86 -22.99 -25.35
N THR A 15 -12.32 -22.75 -24.13
CA THR A 15 -11.73 -23.25 -22.90
C THR A 15 -12.52 -24.46 -22.41
N ALA A 16 -11.86 -25.43 -21.79
CA ALA A 16 -12.55 -26.61 -21.23
C ALA A 16 -13.52 -26.25 -20.08
N VAL A 17 -13.36 -25.06 -19.50
CA VAL A 17 -14.17 -24.50 -18.41
C VAL A 17 -14.41 -23.02 -18.72
N GLN A 18 -15.60 -22.50 -18.44
CA GLN A 18 -15.89 -21.07 -18.60
C GLN A 18 -15.07 -20.26 -17.59
N LEU A 19 -14.19 -19.41 -18.10
CA LEU A 19 -13.36 -18.52 -17.27
C LEU A 19 -13.89 -17.09 -17.32
N LEU A 20 -13.87 -16.42 -16.17
CA LEU A 20 -14.15 -14.98 -16.08
C LEU A 20 -13.01 -14.19 -16.70
N ASP A 21 -13.35 -13.17 -17.48
CA ASP A 21 -12.39 -12.12 -17.83
C ASP A 21 -12.12 -11.26 -16.59
N LEU A 22 -10.95 -11.45 -15.98
CA LEU A 22 -10.56 -10.76 -14.76
C LEU A 22 -10.49 -9.24 -14.91
N ASN A 23 -10.24 -8.73 -16.11
CA ASN A 23 -10.20 -7.29 -16.36
C ASN A 23 -11.62 -6.72 -16.44
N ALA A 24 -12.51 -7.41 -17.15
CA ALA A 24 -13.91 -7.01 -17.30
C ALA A 24 -14.72 -7.19 -16.01
N CYS A 25 -14.36 -8.18 -15.18
CA CYS A 25 -15.03 -8.51 -13.93
C CYS A 25 -14.45 -7.78 -12.70
N LYS A 26 -13.47 -6.90 -12.86
CA LYS A 26 -12.87 -6.19 -11.73
C LYS A 26 -13.90 -5.22 -11.12
N PRO A 27 -14.33 -5.39 -9.85
CA PRO A 27 -15.37 -4.53 -9.29
C PRO A 27 -14.86 -3.11 -9.04
N PRO A 28 -15.75 -2.10 -9.02
CA PRO A 28 -15.41 -0.78 -8.54
C PRO A 28 -15.09 -0.85 -7.04
N LYS A 29 -14.04 -0.15 -6.61
CA LYS A 29 -13.75 0.02 -5.19
C LYS A 29 -14.65 1.09 -4.59
N CYS A 30 -15.91 0.75 -4.32
CA CYS A 30 -16.90 1.68 -3.76
C CYS A 30 -17.82 0.96 -2.78
N TYR A 31 -18.61 1.75 -2.06
CA TYR A 31 -19.73 1.25 -1.27
C TYR A 31 -20.88 0.81 -2.18
N LEU A 32 -21.78 -0.01 -1.65
CA LEU A 32 -22.97 -0.55 -2.32
C LEU A 32 -24.14 0.44 -2.24
N ASN A 33 -25.07 0.36 -3.19
CA ASN A 33 -26.26 1.22 -3.21
C ASN A 33 -27.09 1.14 -1.92
N GLY A 34 -27.07 -0.02 -1.23
CA GLY A 34 -27.77 -0.24 0.03
C GLY A 34 -27.11 0.40 1.26
N GLU A 35 -25.92 0.99 1.12
CA GLU A 35 -25.15 1.60 2.22
C GLU A 35 -25.26 3.14 2.21
N GLN A 36 -26.18 3.69 1.41
CA GLN A 36 -26.29 5.14 1.22
C GLN A 36 -26.63 5.88 2.51
N ASP A 37 -27.48 5.31 3.37
CA ASP A 37 -27.83 5.85 4.68
C ASP A 37 -26.61 5.96 5.60
N VAL A 38 -25.75 4.94 5.61
CA VAL A 38 -24.48 4.94 6.36
C VAL A 38 -23.53 6.00 5.83
N VAL A 39 -23.41 6.13 4.50
CA VAL A 39 -22.56 7.15 3.88
C VAL A 39 -23.03 8.56 4.18
N GLU A 40 -24.34 8.82 4.11
CA GLU A 40 -24.90 10.12 4.48
C GLU A 40 -24.66 10.44 5.95
N TRP A 41 -24.82 9.45 6.85
CA TRP A 41 -24.51 9.62 8.27
C TRP A 41 -23.03 9.96 8.51
N ILE A 42 -22.10 9.27 7.85
CA ILE A 42 -20.65 9.54 7.97
C ILE A 42 -20.30 10.94 7.48
N LEU A 43 -20.95 11.41 6.40
CA LEU A 43 -20.67 12.70 5.78
C LEU A 43 -21.48 13.87 6.37
N ASP A 44 -22.41 13.60 7.29
CA ASP A 44 -23.27 14.59 7.93
C ASP A 44 -22.48 15.76 8.57
N PRO A 45 -21.33 15.52 9.24
CA PRO A 45 -20.55 16.59 9.85
C PRO A 45 -19.94 17.58 8.85
N LEU A 46 -19.77 17.19 7.58
CA LEU A 46 -19.16 18.04 6.56
C LEU A 46 -20.15 19.09 6.04
N ALA A 47 -19.68 20.31 5.83
CA ALA A 47 -20.46 21.33 5.14
C ALA A 47 -20.81 20.88 3.71
N ALA A 48 -21.95 21.33 3.17
CA ALA A 48 -22.46 20.88 1.87
C ALA A 48 -21.42 21.01 0.73
N GLY A 49 -20.64 22.09 0.71
CA GLY A 49 -19.57 22.29 -0.27
C GLY A 49 -18.41 21.30 -0.12
N GLU A 50 -18.01 21.00 1.11
CA GLU A 50 -16.97 20.02 1.42
C GLU A 50 -17.43 18.60 1.10
N ARG A 51 -18.70 18.28 1.39
CA ARG A 51 -19.31 16.99 1.07
C ARG A 51 -19.27 16.72 -0.43
N GLU A 52 -19.64 17.71 -1.26
CA GLU A 52 -19.57 17.57 -2.71
C GLU A 52 -18.13 17.44 -3.20
N GLN A 53 -17.21 18.24 -2.64
CA GLN A 53 -15.80 18.15 -2.96
C GLN A 53 -15.21 16.78 -2.61
N PHE A 54 -15.50 16.25 -1.43
CA PHE A 54 -15.01 14.96 -0.94
C PHE A 54 -15.49 13.79 -1.83
N ARG A 55 -16.69 13.90 -2.39
CA ARG A 55 -17.30 12.90 -3.29
C ARG A 55 -16.82 13.00 -4.74
N GLN A 56 -15.96 13.96 -5.08
CA GLN A 56 -15.46 14.08 -6.44
C GLN A 56 -14.72 12.83 -6.90
N LEU A 57 -15.01 12.43 -8.14
CA LEU A 57 -14.40 11.28 -8.79
C LEU A 57 -13.38 11.74 -9.84
N GLY A 58 -12.23 11.10 -9.87
CA GLY A 58 -11.31 11.12 -10.98
C GLY A 58 -11.72 10.05 -12.00
N ALA A 59 -11.86 10.47 -13.26
CA ALA A 59 -12.05 9.53 -14.37
C ALA A 59 -10.79 8.69 -14.57
N ARG A 60 -10.97 7.41 -14.93
CA ARG A 60 -9.89 6.50 -15.27
C ARG A 60 -10.18 5.90 -16.65
N ALA A 61 -9.29 6.15 -17.62
CA ALA A 61 -9.42 5.56 -18.94
C ALA A 61 -9.47 4.03 -18.85
N GLY A 62 -10.49 3.42 -19.46
CA GLY A 62 -10.69 1.97 -19.49
C GLY A 62 -10.98 1.32 -18.12
N GLY A 63 -11.28 2.10 -17.08
CA GLY A 63 -11.49 1.57 -15.73
C GLY A 63 -12.65 2.24 -14.99
N HIS A 64 -12.92 1.73 -13.79
CA HIS A 64 -13.80 2.40 -12.84
C HIS A 64 -13.16 3.68 -12.31
N GLY A 65 -13.99 4.68 -12.02
CA GLY A 65 -13.56 5.93 -11.42
C GLY A 65 -13.00 5.71 -10.02
N LYS A 66 -12.10 6.61 -9.59
CA LYS A 66 -11.50 6.62 -8.25
C LYS A 66 -11.92 7.88 -7.52
N THR A 67 -12.09 7.84 -6.20
CA THR A 67 -12.26 9.06 -5.41
C THR A 67 -11.00 9.93 -5.54
N LYS A 68 -11.19 11.25 -5.61
CA LYS A 68 -10.06 12.19 -5.60
C LYS A 68 -9.51 12.40 -4.19
N HIS A 69 -10.36 12.24 -3.18
CA HIS A 69 -10.05 12.51 -1.79
C HIS A 69 -10.29 11.25 -0.94
N LYS A 70 -9.62 11.24 0.22
CA LYS A 70 -9.74 10.24 1.28
C LYS A 70 -9.72 10.98 2.61
N SER A 71 -10.32 10.40 3.64
CA SER A 71 -10.11 10.91 5.00
C SER A 71 -8.67 10.68 5.43
N LEU A 72 -8.27 11.39 6.48
CA LEU A 72 -7.00 11.19 7.15
C LEU A 72 -6.86 9.75 7.64
N ASP A 73 -7.90 9.20 8.28
CA ASP A 73 -7.92 7.82 8.78
C ASP A 73 -7.69 6.80 7.66
N CYS A 74 -8.34 6.98 6.51
CA CYS A 74 -8.12 6.13 5.34
C CYS A 74 -6.68 6.26 4.81
N SER A 75 -6.10 7.46 4.84
CA SER A 75 -4.72 7.67 4.40
C SER A 75 -3.71 7.03 5.35
N ILE A 76 -3.96 7.09 6.66
CA ILE A 76 -3.17 6.39 7.68
C ILE A 76 -3.30 4.88 7.47
N MET A 77 -4.52 4.37 7.28
CA MET A 77 -4.79 2.95 7.07
C MET A 77 -4.08 2.43 5.81
N ASP A 78 -4.18 3.15 4.68
CA ASP A 78 -3.52 2.74 3.43
C ASP A 78 -2.00 2.67 3.60
N VAL A 79 -1.37 3.66 4.24
CA VAL A 79 0.08 3.66 4.49
C VAL A 79 0.47 2.56 5.48
N ALA A 80 -0.35 2.30 6.50
CA ALA A 80 -0.12 1.22 7.44
C ALA A 80 -0.19 -0.15 6.74
N ASP A 81 -1.17 -0.37 5.87
CA ASP A 81 -1.29 -1.59 5.07
C ASP A 81 -0.10 -1.76 4.12
N ASP A 82 0.29 -0.72 3.38
CA ASP A 82 1.44 -0.75 2.47
C ASP A 82 2.75 -1.13 3.20
N ILE A 83 2.95 -0.59 4.40
CA ILE A 83 4.13 -0.89 5.23
C ILE A 83 4.05 -2.31 5.81
N ALA A 84 2.93 -2.67 6.42
CA ALA A 84 2.77 -3.95 7.11
C ALA A 84 2.87 -5.11 6.13
N TYR A 85 2.06 -5.10 5.06
CA TYR A 85 2.11 -6.13 4.03
C TYR A 85 3.44 -6.11 3.30
N GLY A 86 3.98 -4.94 2.93
CA GLY A 86 5.26 -4.86 2.23
C GLY A 86 6.42 -5.51 3.00
N VAL A 87 6.50 -5.30 4.32
CA VAL A 87 7.55 -5.89 5.16
C VAL A 87 7.27 -7.35 5.50
N HIS A 88 6.04 -7.69 5.84
CA HIS A 88 5.67 -9.06 6.23
C HIS A 88 5.71 -10.02 5.04
N ASP A 89 5.21 -9.61 3.88
CA ASP A 89 5.26 -10.43 2.66
C ASP A 89 6.72 -10.68 2.25
N LEU A 90 7.61 -9.69 2.43
CA LEU A 90 9.04 -9.89 2.22
C LEU A 90 9.63 -10.90 3.22
N GLU A 91 9.32 -10.76 4.51
CA GLU A 91 9.78 -11.69 5.55
C GLU A 91 9.33 -13.13 5.27
N ASP A 92 8.06 -13.31 4.90
CA ASP A 92 7.47 -14.60 4.58
C ASP A 92 8.01 -15.18 3.28
N ALA A 93 8.16 -14.37 2.23
CA ALA A 93 8.73 -14.83 0.97
C ALA A 93 10.17 -15.31 1.14
N ILE A 94 10.97 -14.68 2.01
CA ILE A 94 12.31 -15.16 2.37
C ILE A 94 12.22 -16.45 3.20
N ALA A 95 11.36 -16.49 4.23
CA ALA A 95 11.20 -17.65 5.10
C ALA A 95 10.74 -18.91 4.35
N LEU A 96 9.89 -18.73 3.34
CA LEU A 96 9.37 -19.79 2.48
C LEU A 96 10.31 -20.16 1.31
N GLY A 97 11.46 -19.47 1.18
CA GLY A 97 12.43 -19.72 0.10
C GLY A 97 11.92 -19.33 -1.29
N LEU A 98 10.95 -18.43 -1.38
CA LEU A 98 10.40 -17.93 -2.64
C LEU A 98 11.32 -16.93 -3.35
N ILE A 99 12.29 -16.38 -2.62
CA ILE A 99 13.26 -15.41 -3.13
C ILE A 99 14.67 -15.92 -2.82
N ALA A 100 15.54 -15.94 -3.83
CA ALA A 100 16.95 -16.26 -3.66
C ALA A 100 17.73 -15.02 -3.16
N LYS A 101 18.70 -15.25 -2.28
CA LYS A 101 19.48 -14.18 -1.60
C LYS A 101 20.22 -13.26 -2.56
N ASP A 102 20.87 -13.84 -3.56
CA ASP A 102 21.62 -13.13 -4.61
C ASP A 102 20.70 -12.28 -5.49
N VAL A 103 19.53 -12.82 -5.85
CA VAL A 103 18.49 -12.09 -6.61
C VAL A 103 17.98 -10.90 -5.80
N PHE A 104 17.67 -11.10 -4.52
CA PHE A 104 17.25 -10.02 -3.63
C PHE A 104 18.33 -8.94 -3.50
N ALA A 105 19.57 -9.33 -3.22
CA ALA A 105 20.69 -8.40 -3.05
C ALA A 105 20.89 -7.55 -4.32
N ALA A 106 20.88 -8.16 -5.50
CA ALA A 106 20.99 -7.45 -6.77
C ALA A 106 19.82 -6.46 -6.98
N ALA A 107 18.60 -6.85 -6.63
CA ALA A 107 17.41 -6.01 -6.81
C ALA A 107 17.41 -4.75 -5.92
N VAL A 108 18.04 -4.80 -4.76
CA VAL A 108 17.96 -3.72 -3.74
C VAL A 108 19.25 -2.94 -3.51
N ALA A 109 20.36 -3.35 -4.13
CA ALA A 109 21.70 -2.76 -3.94
C ALA A 109 21.74 -1.22 -4.01
N GLU A 110 21.01 -0.63 -4.96
CA GLU A 110 20.99 0.82 -5.18
C GLU A 110 19.66 1.48 -4.78
N ARG A 111 18.75 0.73 -4.13
CA ARG A 111 17.38 1.18 -3.85
C ARG A 111 17.09 1.46 -2.38
N CYS A 112 18.04 1.18 -1.49
CA CYS A 112 17.84 1.32 -0.04
C CYS A 112 18.82 2.28 0.69
N PRO A 113 19.37 3.35 0.07
CA PRO A 113 20.39 4.18 0.72
C PRO A 113 19.88 4.81 2.03
N SER A 114 18.64 5.32 2.05
CA SER A 114 18.05 5.93 3.24
C SER A 114 17.94 4.97 4.42
N PHE A 115 17.64 3.70 4.15
CA PHE A 115 17.58 2.66 5.18
C PHE A 115 18.98 2.33 5.71
N LEU A 116 19.96 2.17 4.82
CA LEU A 116 21.34 1.88 5.21
C LEU A 116 21.92 3.00 6.07
N ASP A 117 21.65 4.26 5.71
CA ASP A 117 22.05 5.43 6.48
C ASP A 117 21.38 5.46 7.86
N ALA A 118 20.08 5.16 7.93
CA ALA A 118 19.34 5.08 9.19
C ALA A 118 19.89 3.99 10.12
N VAL A 119 20.19 2.80 9.58
CA VAL A 119 20.80 1.71 10.35
C VAL A 119 22.20 2.09 10.83
N LYS A 120 23.02 2.72 9.97
CA LYS A 120 24.37 3.17 10.33
C LYS A 120 24.33 4.21 11.46
N ALA A 121 23.42 5.17 11.37
CA ALA A 121 23.27 6.22 12.36
C ALA A 121 22.77 5.67 13.71
N LYS A 122 21.81 4.74 13.69
CA LYS A 122 21.17 4.20 14.89
C LYS A 122 22.01 3.10 15.57
N TYR A 123 22.82 2.35 14.81
CA TYR A 123 23.60 1.21 15.30
C TYR A 123 25.08 1.25 14.82
N PRO A 124 25.85 2.30 15.17
CA PRO A 124 27.17 2.54 14.58
C PRO A 124 28.21 1.44 14.87
N GLY A 125 28.05 0.66 15.95
CA GLY A 125 28.94 -0.44 16.32
C GLY A 125 28.64 -1.79 15.68
N GLU A 126 27.47 -1.93 15.04
CA GLU A 126 27.00 -3.24 14.57
C GLU A 126 27.51 -3.62 13.19
N SER A 127 27.98 -2.69 12.37
CA SER A 127 28.22 -2.99 10.95
C SER A 127 29.65 -2.77 10.46
N ARG A 128 30.56 -2.19 11.25
CA ARG A 128 31.97 -1.90 10.85
C ARG A 128 32.11 -1.36 9.40
N ASN A 129 31.15 -0.53 8.95
CA ASN A 129 30.97 0.01 7.59
C ASN A 129 30.38 -0.89 6.48
N ASP A 130 30.08 -2.17 6.73
CA ASP A 130 29.44 -3.08 5.77
C ASP A 130 27.95 -3.31 6.08
N VAL A 131 27.16 -2.22 6.08
CA VAL A 131 25.74 -2.27 6.47
C VAL A 131 24.91 -3.11 5.52
N PHE A 132 25.16 -2.98 4.21
CA PHE A 132 24.37 -3.67 3.18
C PHE A 132 24.56 -5.19 3.21
N PRO A 133 25.79 -5.75 3.16
CA PRO A 133 25.99 -7.19 3.29
C PRO A 133 25.37 -7.75 4.58
N ARG A 134 25.52 -7.05 5.71
CA ARG A 134 24.91 -7.50 6.98
C ARG A 134 23.39 -7.49 6.98
N MET A 135 22.77 -6.50 6.34
CA MET A 135 21.32 -6.48 6.15
C MET A 135 20.87 -7.71 5.37
N VAL A 136 21.52 -8.00 4.24
CA VAL A 136 21.18 -9.16 3.41
C VAL A 136 21.43 -10.47 4.18
N ASP A 137 22.56 -10.60 4.86
CA ASP A 137 22.87 -11.77 5.68
C ASP A 137 21.87 -11.96 6.83
N GLY A 138 21.43 -10.87 7.46
CA GLY A 138 20.46 -10.91 8.54
C GLY A 138 19.06 -11.29 8.07
N LEU A 139 18.59 -10.72 6.96
CA LEU A 139 17.29 -11.07 6.36
C LEU A 139 17.23 -12.55 5.94
N PHE A 140 18.31 -13.07 5.36
CA PHE A 140 18.40 -14.47 4.92
C PHE A 140 19.02 -15.41 5.97
N GLY A 141 19.19 -14.91 7.19
CA GLY A 141 19.72 -15.68 8.31
C GLY A 141 18.65 -16.49 9.04
N GLY A 142 18.92 -16.81 10.30
CA GLY A 142 17.94 -17.47 11.17
C GLY A 142 16.72 -16.59 11.46
N GLU A 143 15.65 -17.19 11.95
CA GLU A 143 14.37 -16.52 12.25
C GLU A 143 14.53 -15.25 13.10
N GLY A 144 15.32 -15.31 14.18
CA GLY A 144 15.54 -14.15 15.04
C GLY A 144 16.28 -12.99 14.35
N GLU A 145 17.25 -13.30 13.49
CA GLU A 145 17.99 -12.30 12.71
C GLU A 145 17.10 -11.67 11.63
N ARG A 146 16.34 -12.50 10.92
CA ARG A 146 15.37 -12.04 9.92
C ARG A 146 14.35 -11.12 10.56
N LYS A 147 13.79 -11.51 11.70
CA LYS A 147 12.81 -10.70 12.44
C LYS A 147 13.40 -9.38 12.90
N ARG A 148 14.67 -9.36 13.29
CA ARG A 148 15.37 -8.13 13.68
C ARG A 148 15.45 -7.15 12.51
N TYR A 149 15.84 -7.61 11.31
CA TYR A 149 15.95 -6.74 10.15
C TYR A 149 14.60 -6.36 9.54
N SER A 150 13.59 -7.23 9.54
CA SER A 150 12.23 -6.86 9.14
C SER A 150 11.65 -5.80 10.08
N SER A 151 11.88 -5.93 11.39
CA SER A 151 11.48 -4.89 12.38
C SER A 151 12.20 -3.56 12.18
N ARG A 152 13.47 -3.58 11.74
CA ARG A 152 14.21 -2.35 11.39
C ARG A 152 13.62 -1.67 10.15
N LEU A 153 13.25 -2.43 9.13
CA LEU A 153 12.57 -1.92 7.93
C LEU A 153 11.22 -1.30 8.30
N LEU A 154 10.40 -2.01 9.08
CA LEU A 154 9.13 -1.51 9.60
C LEU A 154 9.30 -0.17 10.31
N HIS A 155 10.24 -0.09 11.25
CA HIS A 155 10.53 1.15 11.97
C HIS A 155 10.96 2.27 11.03
N HIS A 156 11.85 2.00 10.08
CA HIS A 156 12.33 2.98 9.10
C HIS A 156 11.17 3.59 8.31
N PHE A 157 10.27 2.75 7.77
CA PHE A 157 9.12 3.24 7.02
C PHE A 157 8.17 4.06 7.88
N ILE A 158 7.84 3.61 9.09
CA ILE A 158 6.97 4.35 10.02
C ILE A 158 7.57 5.74 10.32
N THR A 159 8.87 5.82 10.59
CA THR A 159 9.52 7.10 10.90
C THR A 159 9.67 8.04 9.71
N ALA A 160 9.51 7.53 8.48
CA ALA A 160 9.54 8.32 7.26
C ALA A 160 8.16 8.88 6.87
N VAL A 161 7.08 8.45 7.54
CA VAL A 161 5.73 8.96 7.28
C VAL A 161 5.63 10.42 7.72
N SER A 162 5.06 11.24 6.86
CA SER A 162 4.76 12.65 7.13
C SER A 162 3.31 12.97 6.75
N PHE A 163 2.77 14.03 7.36
CA PHE A 163 1.44 14.54 7.04
C PHE A 163 1.55 15.71 6.06
N GLU A 164 0.76 15.67 4.99
CA GLU A 164 0.57 16.80 4.09
C GLU A 164 -0.85 17.34 4.29
N GLU A 165 -0.96 18.63 4.61
CA GLU A 165 -2.25 19.26 4.89
C GLU A 165 -2.87 19.83 3.60
N HIS A 166 -4.07 19.36 3.26
CA HIS A 166 -4.89 19.80 2.15
C HIS A 166 -5.90 20.87 2.60
N ARG A 167 -5.49 22.13 2.48
CA ARG A 167 -6.31 23.32 2.83
C ARG A 167 -7.62 23.49 2.03
N ALA A 168 -7.93 22.56 1.13
CA ALA A 168 -9.20 22.53 0.42
C ALA A 168 -10.36 22.05 1.30
N PHE A 169 -10.09 21.51 2.49
CA PHE A 169 -11.07 21.14 3.50
C PHE A 169 -10.83 21.92 4.80
N ALA A 170 -11.92 22.38 5.42
CA ALA A 170 -11.93 23.02 6.73
C ALA A 170 -11.97 21.97 7.86
N GLU A 171 -12.66 20.84 7.64
CA GLU A 171 -12.76 19.75 8.61
C GLU A 171 -11.43 18.98 8.73
N ARG A 172 -10.96 18.78 9.97
CA ARG A 172 -9.61 18.26 10.28
C ARG A 172 -9.40 16.82 9.82
N LEU A 173 -10.46 16.02 9.81
CA LEU A 173 -10.40 14.60 9.41
C LEU A 173 -10.34 14.41 7.89
N THR A 174 -10.56 15.47 7.12
CA THR A 174 -10.50 15.48 5.65
C THR A 174 -9.42 16.43 5.12
N ARG A 175 -8.74 17.11 6.03
CA ARG A 175 -7.71 18.11 5.76
C ARG A 175 -6.33 17.48 5.81
#